data_AF-A0A6B8RCB1-F1
#
_entry.id   AF-A0A6B8RCB1-F1
#
_cell.length_a   1.000
_cell.length_b   1.000
_cell.length_c   1.000
_cell.angle_alpha   90.00
_cell.angle_beta   90.00
_cell.angle_gamma   90.00
#
_symmetry.space_group_name_H-M   'P 1'
#
loop_
_entity.id
_entity.type
_entity.pdbx_description
1 polymer ?
#
loop_
_entity_poly.entity_id
_entity_poly.type
_entity_poly.pdbx_seq_one_letter_code
_entity_poly.pdbx_strand_id
1 'polypeptide(L)'
;MNTEDAAINAQALGNLKGYKRLLARIKLLEKYPIGNGMYLTSFHEDDKLQSLHKQLKGIPSYMYLSKHEQELEAIAVAYLEKYPTGTRSQLNEVKSIKPVNEEDRKMFKELKRKIEKVIEARTGSYDGYDGVIKRLSELQDLQKQKETIEFSLDVLAEYQPDYAQLLRLRYIESKSVDEITIQLDTSRRTFDRWLAKANEEYAALASVT
;
A
#
# COMPACT_ATOMS: atom_id res chain seq x y z
N MET A 1 -22.90 10.17 22.68
CA MET A 1 -21.84 10.15 21.65
C MET A 1 -20.57 9.77 22.37
N ASN A 2 -20.05 8.56 22.13
CA ASN A 2 -18.88 8.07 22.85
C ASN A 2 -17.63 8.84 22.39
N THR A 3 -16.65 9.00 23.28
CA THR A 3 -15.40 9.70 22.99
C THR A 3 -14.59 9.04 21.86
N GLU A 4 -14.78 7.75 21.62
CA GLU A 4 -14.16 7.00 20.52
C GLU A 4 -14.76 7.39 19.16
N ASP A 5 -16.09 7.48 19.05
CA ASP A 5 -16.76 7.89 17.81
C ASP A 5 -16.31 9.29 17.36
N ALA A 6 -16.11 10.20 18.33
CA ALA A 6 -15.63 11.55 18.06
C ALA A 6 -14.18 11.56 17.51
N ALA A 7 -13.32 10.67 18.00
CA ALA A 7 -11.94 10.55 17.53
C ALA A 7 -11.87 9.98 16.11
N ILE A 8 -12.67 8.95 15.82
CA ILE A 8 -12.77 8.33 14.49
C ILE A 8 -13.30 9.36 13.47
N ASN A 9 -14.35 10.10 13.83
CA ASN A 9 -14.91 11.15 12.97
C ASN A 9 -13.90 12.27 12.69
N ALA A 10 -13.14 12.67 13.72
CA ALA A 10 -12.08 13.67 13.55
C ALA A 10 -10.97 13.19 12.61
N GLN A 11 -10.60 11.90 12.68
CA GLN A 11 -9.63 11.29 11.79
C GLN A 11 -10.13 11.23 10.33
N ALA A 12 -11.37 10.79 10.11
CA ALA A 12 -11.99 10.74 8.78
C ALA A 12 -12.02 12.12 8.11
N LEU A 13 -12.42 13.16 8.85
CA LEU A 13 -12.40 14.55 8.37
C LEU A 13 -10.99 15.07 8.16
N GLY A 14 -10.03 14.67 9.00
CA GLY A 14 -8.61 14.98 8.84
C GLY A 14 -8.07 14.42 7.51
N ASN A 15 -8.42 13.18 7.18
CA ASN A 15 -8.03 12.52 5.94
C ASN A 15 -8.61 13.24 4.71
N LEU A 16 -9.91 13.58 4.74
CA LEU A 16 -10.57 14.31 3.66
C LEU A 16 -9.95 15.70 3.45
N LYS A 17 -9.72 16.47 4.52
CA LYS A 17 -9.02 17.77 4.46
C LYS A 17 -7.59 17.64 3.93
N GLY A 18 -6.94 16.50 4.21
CA GLY A 18 -5.60 16.16 3.79
C GLY A 18 -5.48 15.58 2.38
N TYR A 19 -6.59 15.39 1.64
CA TYR A 19 -6.62 14.63 0.40
C TYR A 19 -5.58 15.09 -0.65
N LYS A 20 -5.41 16.40 -0.88
CA LYS A 20 -4.36 16.90 -1.80
C LYS A 20 -2.94 16.57 -1.33
N ARG A 21 -2.68 16.60 -0.02
CA ARG A 21 -1.37 16.22 0.55
C ARG A 21 -1.13 14.72 0.38
N LEU A 22 -2.17 13.92 0.59
CA LEU A 22 -2.15 12.48 0.34
C LEU A 22 -1.81 12.19 -1.13
N LEU A 23 -2.50 12.82 -2.09
CA LEU A 23 -2.19 12.67 -3.52
C LEU A 23 -0.77 13.12 -3.88
N ALA A 24 -0.30 14.23 -3.30
CA ALA A 24 1.07 14.70 -3.51
C ALA A 24 2.09 13.68 -2.98
N ARG A 25 1.81 13.05 -1.83
CA ARG A 25 2.66 12.02 -1.24
C ARG A 25 2.70 10.75 -2.08
N ILE A 26 1.54 10.29 -2.59
CA ILE A 26 1.48 9.17 -3.55
C ILE A 26 2.34 9.49 -4.78
N LYS A 27 2.12 10.65 -5.42
CA LYS A 27 2.89 11.06 -6.62
C LYS A 27 4.39 11.15 -6.35
N LEU A 28 4.78 11.59 -5.15
CA LEU A 28 6.19 11.65 -4.75
C LEU A 28 6.80 10.25 -4.63
N LEU A 29 6.09 9.33 -3.97
CA LEU A 29 6.54 7.95 -3.78
C LEU A 29 6.58 7.19 -5.11
N GLU A 30 5.61 7.39 -6.00
CA GLU A 30 5.60 6.81 -7.35
C GLU A 30 6.80 7.26 -8.19
N LYS A 31 7.16 8.55 -8.11
CA LYS A 31 8.28 9.15 -8.84
C LYS A 31 9.63 8.96 -8.16
N TYR A 32 9.67 8.27 -7.03
CA TYR A 32 10.91 8.06 -6.29
C TYR A 32 11.81 7.08 -7.07
N PRO A 33 13.05 7.49 -7.42
CA PRO A 33 13.98 6.62 -8.13
C PRO A 33 14.53 5.57 -7.16
N ILE A 34 14.49 4.31 -7.56
CA ILE A 34 15.04 3.19 -6.76
C ILE A 34 16.38 2.70 -7.34
N GLY A 35 16.93 3.39 -8.33
CA GLY A 35 18.22 3.06 -8.95
C GLY A 35 18.06 2.46 -10.34
N ASN A 36 19.14 2.51 -11.15
CA ASN A 36 19.17 2.07 -12.56
C ASN A 36 18.01 2.59 -13.44
N GLY A 37 17.49 3.79 -13.15
CA GLY A 37 16.36 4.39 -13.89
C GLY A 37 14.99 3.77 -13.59
N MET A 38 14.88 2.90 -12.59
CA MET A 38 13.60 2.32 -12.15
C MET A 38 12.90 3.19 -11.10
N TYR A 39 11.57 3.17 -11.16
CA TYR A 39 10.66 3.90 -10.28
C TYR A 39 9.83 2.92 -9.45
N LEU A 40 9.20 3.40 -8.37
CA LEU A 40 8.38 2.56 -7.48
C LEU A 40 7.19 1.87 -8.19
N THR A 41 6.80 2.36 -9.37
CA THR A 41 5.72 1.82 -10.23
C THR A 41 6.14 0.65 -11.12
N SER A 42 7.41 0.52 -11.50
CA SER A 42 7.88 -0.57 -12.38
C SER A 42 8.01 -1.92 -11.67
N PHE A 43 7.70 -1.96 -10.37
CA PHE A 43 7.82 -3.14 -9.52
C PHE A 43 6.70 -4.17 -9.68
N HIS A 44 5.80 -4.00 -10.65
CA HIS A 44 4.80 -5.00 -11.02
C HIS A 44 5.34 -6.07 -12.01
N GLU A 45 6.56 -5.93 -12.54
CA GLU A 45 7.16 -6.85 -13.52
C GLU A 45 7.95 -8.03 -12.88
N ASP A 46 7.37 -8.73 -11.90
CA ASP A 46 7.98 -9.90 -11.22
C ASP A 46 8.15 -11.16 -12.14
N ASP A 47 7.87 -11.05 -13.44
CA ASP A 47 7.71 -12.18 -14.37
C ASP A 47 9.01 -12.85 -14.85
N LYS A 48 10.14 -12.13 -14.91
CA LYS A 48 11.37 -12.67 -15.55
C LYS A 48 12.06 -13.77 -14.74
N LEU A 49 12.09 -13.69 -13.40
CA LEU A 49 12.66 -14.77 -12.57
C LEU A 49 11.77 -16.01 -12.55
N GLN A 50 10.46 -15.77 -12.54
CA GLN A 50 9.50 -16.85 -12.56
C GLN A 50 9.53 -17.59 -13.90
N SER A 51 9.82 -16.90 -15.01
CA SER A 51 10.02 -17.55 -16.30
C SER A 51 11.19 -18.53 -16.31
N LEU A 52 12.33 -18.16 -15.71
CA LEU A 52 13.50 -19.04 -15.57
C LEU A 52 13.22 -20.21 -14.62
N HIS A 53 12.54 -19.95 -13.49
CA HIS A 53 12.17 -20.99 -12.53
C HIS A 53 11.12 -21.97 -13.10
N LYS A 54 10.23 -21.50 -13.99
CA LYS A 54 9.31 -22.34 -14.78
C LYS A 54 10.06 -23.20 -15.80
N GLN A 55 11.13 -22.70 -16.41
CA GLN A 55 11.96 -23.46 -17.35
C GLN A 55 12.81 -24.54 -16.65
N LEU A 56 13.22 -24.29 -15.41
CA LEU A 56 13.93 -25.26 -14.57
C LEU A 56 12.99 -26.26 -13.87
N LYS A 57 11.67 -26.01 -13.89
CA LYS A 57 10.65 -26.87 -13.28
C LYS A 57 10.59 -28.21 -14.03
N GLY A 58 11.17 -29.25 -13.43
CA GLY A 58 11.27 -30.60 -14.01
C GLY A 58 12.69 -31.16 -14.05
N ILE A 59 13.69 -30.32 -13.78
CA ILE A 59 15.08 -30.75 -13.58
C ILE A 59 15.28 -31.01 -12.08
N PRO A 60 15.95 -32.09 -11.66
CA PRO A 60 16.26 -32.32 -10.25
C PRO A 60 17.16 -31.22 -9.68
N SER A 61 16.90 -30.75 -8.46
CA SER A 61 17.62 -29.60 -7.89
C SER A 61 19.13 -29.79 -7.76
N TYR A 62 19.59 -31.03 -7.60
CA TYR A 62 21.02 -31.36 -7.56
C TYR A 62 21.79 -31.07 -8.87
N MET A 63 21.10 -30.90 -10.00
CA MET A 63 21.74 -30.61 -11.29
C MET A 63 22.11 -29.13 -11.45
N TYR A 64 21.49 -28.23 -10.68
CA TYR A 64 21.67 -26.78 -10.84
C TYR A 64 21.84 -26.02 -9.52
N LEU A 65 21.72 -26.69 -8.38
CA LEU A 65 22.04 -26.14 -7.06
C LEU A 65 23.30 -26.78 -6.49
N SER A 66 24.14 -25.97 -5.85
CA SER A 66 25.24 -26.49 -5.03
C SER A 66 24.71 -27.27 -3.83
N LYS A 67 25.54 -28.12 -3.21
CA LYS A 67 25.16 -28.91 -2.02
C LYS A 67 24.59 -28.04 -0.89
N HIS A 68 25.20 -26.89 -0.64
CA HIS A 68 24.74 -25.93 0.37
C HIS A 68 23.38 -25.29 0.00
N GLU A 69 23.13 -25.08 -1.29
CA GLU A 69 21.84 -24.54 -1.76
C GLU A 69 20.73 -25.57 -1.73
N GLN A 70 21.06 -26.85 -1.92
CA GLN A 70 20.14 -27.96 -1.68
C GLN A 70 19.77 -28.06 -0.20
N GLU A 71 20.71 -27.82 0.72
CA GLU A 71 20.44 -27.78 2.16
C GLU A 71 19.52 -26.61 2.53
N LEU A 72 19.72 -25.42 1.94
CA LEU A 72 18.82 -24.27 2.11
C LEU A 72 17.43 -24.53 1.52
N GLU A 73 17.34 -25.18 0.35
CA GLU A 73 16.08 -25.59 -0.27
C GLU A 73 15.34 -26.60 0.61
N ALA A 74 16.02 -27.63 1.13
CA ALA A 74 15.42 -28.64 1.99
C ALA A 74 14.85 -28.05 3.28
N ILE A 75 15.57 -27.11 3.90
CA ILE A 75 15.09 -26.38 5.09
C ILE A 75 13.90 -25.49 4.76
N ALA A 76 13.93 -24.80 3.62
CA ALA A 76 12.79 -24.01 3.17
C ALA A 76 11.56 -24.91 2.96
N VAL A 77 11.71 -26.04 2.30
CA VAL A 77 10.63 -27.02 2.06
C VAL A 77 10.04 -27.57 3.36
N ALA A 78 10.87 -27.78 4.39
CA ALA A 78 10.44 -28.32 5.67
C ALA A 78 9.56 -27.36 6.49
N TYR A 79 9.74 -26.04 6.31
CA TYR A 79 9.08 -25.01 7.13
C TYR A 79 8.06 -24.14 6.38
N LEU A 80 8.16 -24.07 5.05
CA LEU A 80 7.23 -23.29 4.24
C LEU A 80 5.91 -24.05 4.07
N GLU A 81 4.84 -23.54 4.67
CA GLU A 81 3.48 -24.06 4.46
C GLU A 81 2.95 -23.69 3.06
N LYS A 82 3.43 -22.57 2.52
CA LYS A 82 3.04 -22.04 1.21
C LYS A 82 4.27 -21.83 0.34
N TYR A 83 4.12 -22.09 -0.95
CA TYR A 83 5.14 -21.82 -1.97
C TYR A 83 4.70 -20.62 -2.82
N PRO A 84 4.80 -19.40 -2.29
CA PRO A 84 4.32 -18.25 -3.00
C PRO A 84 5.20 -17.98 -4.23
N THR A 85 4.55 -17.53 -5.30
CA THR A 85 5.22 -17.09 -6.51
C THR A 85 5.74 -15.66 -6.32
N GLY A 86 7.04 -15.47 -6.62
CA GLY A 86 7.72 -14.17 -6.59
C GLY A 86 8.73 -14.03 -5.44
N THR A 87 9.90 -13.44 -5.73
CA THR A 87 11.01 -13.30 -4.76
C THR A 87 10.64 -12.53 -3.50
N ARG A 88 9.65 -11.62 -3.58
CA ARG A 88 9.15 -10.84 -2.43
C ARG A 88 8.24 -11.64 -1.52
N SER A 89 7.29 -12.36 -2.11
CA SER A 89 6.37 -13.21 -1.35
C SER A 89 7.13 -14.35 -0.67
N GLN A 90 8.15 -14.91 -1.34
CA GLN A 90 9.08 -15.87 -0.75
C GLN A 90 9.82 -15.29 0.47
N LEU A 91 10.27 -14.03 0.41
CA LEU A 91 10.91 -13.40 1.56
C LEU A 91 9.95 -13.21 2.74
N ASN A 92 8.70 -12.79 2.49
CA ASN A 92 7.73 -12.59 3.55
C ASN A 92 7.41 -13.90 4.26
N GLU A 93 7.24 -14.98 3.50
CA GLU A 93 7.04 -16.31 4.06
C GLU A 93 8.25 -16.75 4.90
N VAL A 94 9.46 -16.53 4.41
CA VAL A 94 10.70 -16.80 5.17
C VAL A 94 10.81 -15.95 6.44
N LYS A 95 10.32 -14.71 6.44
CA LYS A 95 10.31 -13.83 7.63
C LYS A 95 9.30 -14.28 8.69
N SER A 96 8.20 -14.93 8.31
CA SER A 96 7.19 -15.43 9.25
C SER A 96 7.56 -16.76 9.93
N ILE A 97 8.58 -17.46 9.41
CA ILE A 97 9.02 -18.74 9.99
C ILE A 97 9.61 -18.54 11.38
N LYS A 98 9.21 -19.42 12.31
CA LYS A 98 9.80 -19.54 13.65
C LYS A 98 10.69 -20.78 13.69
N PRO A 99 12.02 -20.65 13.61
CA PRO A 99 12.92 -21.80 13.54
C PRO A 99 12.98 -22.50 14.89
N VAL A 100 13.03 -23.84 14.86
CA VAL A 100 12.95 -24.69 16.06
C VAL A 100 14.30 -24.80 16.77
N ASN A 101 15.40 -24.85 16.01
CA ASN A 101 16.76 -24.95 16.56
C ASN A 101 17.68 -23.80 16.07
N GLU A 102 18.90 -23.72 16.60
CA GLU A 102 19.84 -22.64 16.28
C GLU A 102 20.48 -22.78 14.89
N GLU A 103 20.61 -24.00 14.37
CA GLU A 103 21.13 -24.27 13.02
C GLU A 103 20.15 -23.79 11.95
N ASP A 104 18.87 -24.11 12.10
CA ASP A 104 17.77 -23.62 11.27
C ASP A 104 17.72 -22.10 11.30
N ARG A 105 17.93 -21.46 12.46
CA ARG A 105 18.01 -19.98 12.55
C ARG A 105 19.11 -19.42 11.66
N LYS A 106 20.29 -20.06 11.63
CA LYS A 106 21.41 -19.62 10.78
C LYS A 106 21.07 -19.80 9.30
N MET A 107 20.49 -20.94 8.94
CA MET A 107 20.10 -21.27 7.57
C MET A 107 18.99 -20.33 7.05
N PHE A 108 17.97 -20.03 7.85
CA PHE A 108 16.94 -19.04 7.48
C PHE A 108 17.47 -17.63 7.38
N LYS A 109 18.42 -17.24 8.24
CA LYS A 109 19.09 -15.94 8.14
C LYS A 109 19.89 -15.84 6.84
N GLU A 110 20.53 -16.92 6.41
CA GLU A 110 21.25 -16.98 5.15
C GLU A 110 20.31 -16.97 3.94
N LEU A 111 19.25 -17.77 3.96
CA LEU A 111 18.22 -17.80 2.91
C LEU A 111 17.60 -16.42 2.73
N LYS A 112 17.23 -15.77 3.84
CA LYS A 112 16.75 -14.39 3.87
C LYS A 112 17.74 -13.45 3.18
N ARG A 113 19.02 -13.52 3.56
CA ARG A 113 20.08 -12.66 2.99
C ARG A 113 20.30 -12.91 1.50
N LYS A 114 20.20 -14.16 1.03
CA LYS A 114 20.30 -14.51 -0.40
C LYS A 114 19.13 -13.94 -1.19
N ILE A 115 17.91 -14.08 -0.69
CA ILE A 115 16.71 -13.51 -1.34
C ILE A 115 16.81 -11.97 -1.35
N GLU A 116 17.24 -11.35 -0.25
CA GLU A 116 17.48 -9.91 -0.17
C GLU A 116 18.52 -9.44 -1.19
N LYS A 117 19.65 -10.13 -1.34
CA LYS A 117 20.66 -9.82 -2.37
C LYS A 117 20.13 -9.93 -3.79
N VAL A 118 19.31 -10.94 -4.07
CA VAL A 118 18.69 -11.10 -5.39
C VAL A 118 17.75 -9.93 -5.67
N ILE A 119 17.00 -9.46 -4.66
CA ILE A 119 16.13 -8.30 -4.83
C ILE A 119 16.95 -7.01 -4.93
N GLU A 120 18.01 -6.84 -4.14
CA GLU A 120 18.92 -5.68 -4.17
C GLU A 120 19.63 -5.53 -5.52
N ALA A 121 20.18 -6.64 -6.04
CA ALA A 121 20.80 -6.66 -7.37
C ALA A 121 19.81 -6.29 -8.49
N ARG A 122 18.51 -6.51 -8.27
CA ARG A 122 17.44 -6.14 -9.20
C ARG A 122 16.94 -4.73 -9.01
N THR A 123 16.91 -4.22 -7.79
CA THR A 123 16.38 -2.89 -7.49
C THR A 123 17.41 -1.80 -7.76
N GLY A 124 18.71 -2.07 -7.61
CA GLY A 124 19.76 -1.06 -7.78
C GLY A 124 19.74 0.04 -6.70
N SER A 125 19.12 -0.23 -5.54
CA SER A 125 18.75 0.76 -4.53
C SER A 125 19.93 1.38 -3.77
N TYR A 126 19.91 2.71 -3.64
CA TYR A 126 20.80 3.50 -2.77
C TYR A 126 20.49 3.32 -1.27
N ASP A 127 19.25 2.98 -0.91
CA ASP A 127 18.75 2.82 0.47
C ASP A 127 18.63 1.34 0.90
N GLY A 128 19.13 0.42 0.08
CA GLY A 128 18.94 -1.01 0.28
C GLY A 128 17.49 -1.47 0.12
N TYR A 129 17.24 -2.74 0.38
CA TYR A 129 15.97 -3.41 0.14
C TYR A 129 14.86 -3.04 1.14
N ASP A 130 15.18 -2.98 2.44
CA ASP A 130 14.19 -2.68 3.47
C ASP A 130 13.60 -1.26 3.32
N GLY A 131 14.39 -0.30 2.83
CA GLY A 131 13.90 1.05 2.51
C GLY A 131 12.87 1.06 1.38
N VAL A 132 13.01 0.18 0.39
CA VAL A 132 12.05 0.01 -0.71
C VAL A 132 10.75 -0.62 -0.20
N ILE A 133 10.82 -1.66 0.64
CA ILE A 133 9.61 -2.27 1.24
C ILE A 133 8.83 -1.23 2.04
N LYS A 134 9.53 -0.46 2.90
CA LYS A 134 8.87 0.52 3.76
C LYS A 134 8.08 1.55 2.94
N ARG A 135 8.67 2.04 1.84
CA ARG A 135 8.02 2.99 0.92
C ARG A 135 6.87 2.37 0.13
N LEU A 136 7.00 1.10 -0.26
CA LEU A 136 5.93 0.39 -0.95
C LEU A 136 4.74 0.16 -0.02
N SER A 137 4.98 -0.24 1.23
CA SER A 137 3.95 -0.37 2.25
C SER A 137 3.26 0.98 2.49
N GLU A 138 4.03 2.05 2.63
CA GLU A 138 3.48 3.40 2.76
C GLU A 138 2.61 3.79 1.55
N LEU A 139 3.06 3.49 0.33
CA LEU A 139 2.30 3.77 -0.89
C LEU A 139 0.99 2.98 -0.93
N GLN A 140 1.00 1.70 -0.55
CA GLN A 140 -0.20 0.86 -0.47
C GLN A 140 -1.19 1.39 0.57
N ASP A 141 -0.71 1.79 1.75
CA ASP A 141 -1.56 2.35 2.81
C ASP A 141 -2.20 3.67 2.38
N LEU A 142 -1.44 4.53 1.70
CA LEU A 142 -1.96 5.79 1.15
C LEU A 142 -2.97 5.56 0.01
N GLN A 143 -2.74 4.56 -0.85
CA GLN A 143 -3.68 4.18 -1.91
C GLN A 143 -5.00 3.68 -1.32
N LYS A 144 -4.96 2.81 -0.31
CA LYS A 144 -6.15 2.37 0.41
C LYS A 144 -6.91 3.55 1.03
N GLN A 145 -6.20 4.46 1.70
CA GLN A 145 -6.82 5.66 2.25
C GLN A 145 -7.51 6.53 1.17
N LYS A 146 -6.89 6.68 0.00
CA LYS A 146 -7.49 7.37 -1.15
C LYS A 146 -8.77 6.67 -1.60
N GLU A 147 -8.74 5.36 -1.76
CA GLU A 147 -9.87 4.54 -2.18
C GLU A 147 -11.02 4.63 -1.19
N THR A 148 -10.75 4.56 0.12
CA THR A 148 -11.78 4.75 1.16
C THR A 148 -12.44 6.13 1.04
N ILE A 149 -11.66 7.20 0.88
CA ILE A 149 -12.22 8.57 0.73
C ILE A 149 -13.12 8.66 -0.51
N GLU A 150 -12.65 8.12 -1.64
CA GLU A 150 -13.40 8.14 -2.90
C GLU A 150 -14.69 7.33 -2.78
N PHE A 151 -14.61 6.13 -2.21
CA PHE A 151 -15.76 5.26 -1.97
C PHE A 151 -16.79 5.90 -1.04
N SER A 152 -16.39 6.45 0.11
CA SER A 152 -17.32 7.11 1.04
C SER A 152 -18.01 8.31 0.40
N LEU A 153 -17.32 9.08 -0.46
CA LEU A 153 -17.92 10.19 -1.20
C LEU A 153 -18.87 9.71 -2.32
N ASP A 154 -18.57 8.58 -2.96
CA ASP A 154 -19.46 7.97 -3.95
C ASP A 154 -20.74 7.46 -3.28
N VAL A 155 -20.63 6.75 -2.17
CA VAL A 155 -21.78 6.30 -1.36
C VAL A 155 -22.61 7.49 -0.86
N LEU A 156 -21.97 8.56 -0.38
CA LEU A 156 -22.68 9.78 0.02
C LEU A 156 -23.44 10.41 -1.16
N ALA A 157 -22.87 10.35 -2.36
CA ALA A 157 -23.49 10.92 -3.55
C ALA A 157 -24.77 10.18 -3.97
N GLU A 158 -24.91 8.89 -3.63
CA GLU A 158 -26.10 8.10 -3.95
C GLU A 158 -27.37 8.61 -3.24
N TYR A 159 -27.24 9.14 -2.01
CA TYR A 159 -28.40 9.58 -1.21
C TYR A 159 -28.38 11.06 -0.81
N GLN A 160 -27.21 11.73 -0.82
CA GLN A 160 -27.05 13.17 -0.56
C GLN A 160 -26.06 13.78 -1.60
N PRO A 161 -26.44 13.86 -2.89
CA PRO A 161 -25.56 14.30 -3.96
C PRO A 161 -24.98 15.70 -3.73
N ASP A 162 -25.79 16.65 -3.22
CA ASP A 162 -25.35 18.01 -2.94
C ASP A 162 -24.24 18.07 -1.88
N TYR A 163 -24.31 17.20 -0.86
CA TYR A 163 -23.30 17.13 0.20
C TYR A 163 -22.00 16.54 -0.33
N ALA A 164 -22.06 15.45 -1.08
CA ALA A 164 -20.89 14.87 -1.71
C ALA A 164 -20.22 15.87 -2.66
N GLN A 165 -21.01 16.58 -3.48
CA GLN A 165 -20.50 17.61 -4.38
C GLN A 165 -19.85 18.76 -3.60
N LEU A 166 -20.50 19.28 -2.56
CA LEU A 166 -19.94 20.34 -1.71
C LEU A 166 -18.59 19.94 -1.11
N LEU A 167 -18.48 18.72 -0.58
CA LEU A 167 -17.23 18.20 -0.01
C LEU A 167 -16.12 18.05 -1.05
N ARG A 168 -16.44 17.58 -2.26
CA ARG A 168 -15.50 17.49 -3.39
C ARG A 168 -14.98 18.87 -3.78
N LEU A 169 -15.88 19.83 -4.00
CA LEU A 169 -15.47 21.20 -4.36
C LEU A 169 -14.59 21.81 -3.27
N ARG A 170 -14.94 21.62 -1.99
CA ARG A 170 -14.22 22.22 -0.87
C ARG A 170 -12.87 21.58 -0.59
N TYR A 171 -12.78 20.26 -0.55
CA TYR A 171 -11.58 19.56 -0.04
C TYR A 171 -10.74 18.92 -1.15
N ILE A 172 -11.36 18.47 -2.25
CA ILE A 172 -10.64 17.89 -3.39
C ILE A 172 -10.23 18.96 -4.39
N GLU A 173 -11.12 19.88 -4.75
CA GLU A 173 -10.80 20.96 -5.69
C GLU A 173 -10.16 22.17 -4.98
N SER A 174 -10.38 22.30 -3.67
CA SER A 174 -9.97 23.46 -2.85
C SER A 174 -10.55 24.79 -3.30
N LYS A 175 -11.81 24.78 -3.76
CA LYS A 175 -12.52 26.01 -4.08
C LYS A 175 -12.80 26.83 -2.83
N SER A 176 -12.77 28.15 -3.01
CA SER A 176 -13.23 29.11 -2.02
C SER A 176 -14.73 28.92 -1.77
N VAL A 177 -15.20 29.40 -0.62
CA VAL A 177 -16.62 29.28 -0.30
C VAL A 177 -17.47 30.05 -1.31
N ASP A 178 -16.99 31.20 -1.77
CA ASP A 178 -17.73 32.05 -2.70
C ASP A 178 -17.91 31.35 -4.07
N GLU A 179 -16.84 30.73 -4.58
CA GLU A 179 -16.91 29.89 -5.80
C GLU A 179 -17.88 28.72 -5.64
N ILE A 180 -17.90 28.07 -4.47
CA ILE A 180 -18.81 26.95 -4.19
C ILE A 180 -20.26 27.44 -4.14
N THR A 181 -20.51 28.56 -3.45
CA THR A 181 -21.87 29.12 -3.36
C THR A 181 -22.41 29.53 -4.72
N ILE A 182 -21.56 30.08 -5.59
CA ILE A 182 -21.93 30.38 -6.99
C ILE A 182 -22.22 29.10 -7.76
N GLN A 183 -21.35 28.09 -7.65
CA GLN A 183 -21.49 26.86 -8.42
C GLN A 183 -22.68 25.99 -8.00
N LEU A 184 -23.04 26.01 -6.71
CA LEU A 184 -24.19 25.27 -6.18
C LEU A 184 -25.48 26.10 -6.14
N ASP A 185 -25.45 27.37 -6.58
CA ASP A 185 -26.55 28.33 -6.48
C ASP A 185 -27.12 28.42 -5.04
N THR A 186 -26.23 28.58 -4.06
CA THR A 186 -26.58 28.63 -2.63
C THR A 186 -26.10 29.91 -1.96
N SER A 187 -26.79 30.29 -0.88
CA SER A 187 -26.30 31.37 -0.01
C SER A 187 -25.16 30.88 0.89
N ARG A 188 -24.32 31.80 1.38
CA ARG A 188 -23.28 31.49 2.38
C ARG A 188 -23.82 30.78 3.63
N ARG A 189 -24.99 31.22 4.11
CA ARG A 189 -25.67 30.61 5.26
C ARG A 189 -26.10 29.17 4.98
N THR A 190 -26.57 28.90 3.75
CA THR A 190 -26.91 27.54 3.32
C THR A 190 -25.66 26.68 3.25
N PHE A 191 -24.57 27.21 2.67
CA PHE A 191 -23.28 26.54 2.62
C PHE A 191 -22.77 26.13 4.01
N ASP A 192 -22.74 27.05 4.98
CA ASP A 192 -22.20 26.74 6.31
C ASP A 192 -23.03 25.64 7.01
N ARG A 193 -24.36 25.69 6.85
CA ARG A 193 -25.27 24.67 7.37
C ARG A 193 -25.09 23.32 6.68
N TRP A 194 -24.97 23.31 5.36
CA TRP A 194 -24.77 22.09 4.58
C TRP A 194 -23.39 21.48 4.85
N LEU A 195 -22.35 22.29 4.97
CA LEU A 195 -20.99 21.83 5.27
C LEU A 195 -20.95 21.10 6.61
N ALA A 196 -21.61 21.63 7.65
CA ALA A 196 -21.68 20.96 8.95
C ALA A 196 -22.31 19.56 8.83
N LYS A 197 -23.49 19.47 8.19
CA LYS A 197 -24.20 18.20 7.98
C LYS A 197 -23.44 17.23 7.07
N ALA A 198 -22.86 17.73 5.99
CA ALA A 198 -22.08 16.93 5.06
C ALA A 198 -20.85 16.31 5.75
N ASN A 199 -20.18 17.07 6.63
CA ASN A 199 -19.07 16.53 7.42
C ASN A 199 -19.53 15.43 8.38
N GLU A 200 -20.69 15.58 9.02
CA GLU A 200 -21.25 14.56 9.92
C GLU A 200 -21.60 13.27 9.17
N GLU A 201 -22.33 13.38 8.06
CA GLU A 201 -22.72 12.26 7.20
C GLU A 201 -21.50 11.53 6.63
N TYR A 202 -20.53 12.28 6.10
CA TYR A 202 -19.30 11.70 5.59
C TYR A 202 -18.51 10.96 6.67
N ALA A 203 -18.39 11.54 7.86
CA ALA A 203 -17.66 10.91 8.96
C ALA A 203 -18.33 9.61 9.41
N ALA A 204 -19.67 9.58 9.43
CA ALA A 204 -20.42 8.36 9.71
C ALA A 204 -20.10 7.26 8.68
N LEU A 205 -20.13 7.56 7.37
CA LEU A 205 -19.83 6.58 6.32
C LEU A 205 -18.37 6.08 6.37
N ALA A 206 -17.43 7.01 6.50
CA ALA A 206 -15.99 6.71 6.52
C ALA A 206 -15.55 5.93 7.76
N SER A 207 -16.39 5.85 8.81
CA SER A 207 -16.13 5.03 10.00
C SER A 207 -16.57 3.57 9.86
N VAL A 208 -17.48 3.29 8.92
CA VAL A 208 -18.05 1.95 8.68
C VAL A 208 -17.30 1.20 7.58
N THR A 209 -16.50 1.91 6.79
CA THR A 209 -15.76 1.40 5.62
C THR A 209 -14.29 1.18 5.93
#